data_AF-A0A968BUF1-F1
#
_entry.id   AF-A0A968BUF1-F1
#
_cell.length_a   1.000
_cell.length_b   1.000
_cell.length_c   1.000
_cell.angle_alpha   90.00
_cell.angle_beta   90.00
_cell.angle_gamma   90.00
#
_symmetry.space_group_name_H-M   'P 1'
#
loop_
_entity.id
_entity.type
_entity.pdbx_description
1 polymer ?
#
loop_
_entity_poly.entity_id
_entity_poly.type
_entity_poly.pdbx_seq_one_letter_code
_entity_poly.pdbx_strand_id
1 'polypeptide(L)'
;TGGLIQTWILRADVLPLVALKQGLDASICGDCIHRGRMVDGVMVERSCYVNVGQAPQNVWRTAIERGRYERKGPFGLGRGRKVRVGSYGDPGAVPLWVWRDLLDGCDKVQTGYTHQWRRFPELAPFCMASVDSLTEAAEAKLLGFRTFR
;
A
#
# COMPACT_ATOMS: atom_id res chain seq x y z
N THR A 1 -0.35 25.20 4.43
CA THR A 1 -0.54 24.01 3.57
C THR A 1 -0.17 22.77 4.36
N GLY A 2 -1.16 22.11 4.99
CA GLY A 2 -0.89 20.94 5.86
C GLY A 2 -0.24 19.79 5.08
N GLY A 3 0.86 19.25 5.62
CA GLY A 3 1.64 18.18 4.99
C GLY A 3 0.84 16.89 4.86
N LEU A 4 0.84 16.30 3.66
CA LEU A 4 0.24 15.01 3.34
C LEU A 4 0.92 13.88 4.12
N ILE A 5 0.15 13.11 4.88
CA ILE A 5 0.62 11.88 5.53
C ILE A 5 0.76 10.80 4.45
N GLN A 6 1.93 10.18 4.39
CA GLN A 6 2.25 9.05 3.52
C GLN A 6 2.22 7.78 4.36
N THR A 7 1.57 6.72 3.88
CA THR A 7 1.44 5.46 4.62
C THR A 7 2.25 4.35 3.93
N TRP A 8 2.98 3.56 4.72
CA TRP A 8 3.91 2.57 4.21
C TRP A 8 3.63 1.23 4.87
N ILE A 9 3.22 0.24 4.09
CA ILE A 9 3.07 -1.14 4.56
C ILE A 9 4.39 -1.85 4.31
N LEU A 10 5.01 -2.33 5.38
CA LEU A 10 6.37 -2.86 5.35
C LEU A 10 6.46 -4.08 6.26
N ARG A 11 7.38 -4.99 5.94
CA ARG A 11 7.81 -6.05 6.84
C ARG A 11 8.77 -5.50 7.87
N ALA A 12 8.55 -5.77 9.16
CA ALA A 12 9.44 -5.27 10.21
C ALA A 12 10.77 -6.02 10.29
N ASP A 13 10.83 -7.25 9.79
CA ASP A 13 11.93 -8.19 9.94
C ASP A 13 12.94 -8.17 8.78
N VAL A 14 12.62 -7.50 7.67
CA VAL A 14 13.46 -7.52 6.46
C VAL A 14 13.40 -6.18 5.72
N LEU A 15 14.56 -5.73 5.23
CA LEU A 15 14.69 -4.54 4.39
C LEU A 15 13.79 -4.63 3.15
N PRO A 16 13.06 -3.57 2.74
CA PRO A 16 12.10 -3.66 1.63
C PRO A 16 12.69 -4.15 0.31
N LEU A 17 13.91 -3.70 -0.02
CA LEU A 17 14.60 -4.14 -1.23
C LEU A 17 15.02 -5.61 -1.16
N VAL A 18 15.35 -6.11 0.03
CA VAL A 18 15.65 -7.53 0.25
C VAL A 18 14.37 -8.35 0.15
N ALA A 19 13.29 -7.90 0.78
CA ALA A 19 11.98 -8.55 0.71
C ALA A 19 11.51 -8.70 -0.75
N LEU A 20 11.66 -7.64 -1.54
CA LEU A 20 11.37 -7.66 -2.97
C LEU A 20 12.23 -8.70 -3.73
N LYS A 21 13.55 -8.66 -3.55
CA LYS A 21 14.47 -9.59 -4.23
C LYS A 21 14.24 -11.06 -3.83
N GLN A 22 13.76 -11.30 -2.62
CA GLN A 22 13.47 -12.65 -2.11
C GLN A 22 11.99 -13.07 -2.33
N GLY A 23 11.17 -12.24 -2.95
CA GLY A 23 9.72 -12.51 -3.13
C GLY A 23 8.89 -12.47 -1.84
N LEU A 24 9.49 -12.04 -0.72
CA LEU A 24 8.84 -11.90 0.58
C LEU A 24 7.91 -10.69 0.64
N ASP A 25 7.98 -9.78 -0.34
CA ASP A 25 7.06 -8.65 -0.50
C ASP A 25 5.62 -9.08 -0.85
N ALA A 26 5.36 -10.39 -0.95
CA ALA A 26 4.00 -10.96 -1.02
C ALA A 26 3.16 -10.58 0.20
N SER A 27 3.76 -10.47 1.38
CA SER A 27 3.05 -10.00 2.57
C SER A 27 2.80 -8.48 2.57
N ILE A 28 3.36 -7.74 1.62
CA ILE A 28 3.21 -6.29 1.49
C ILE A 28 2.22 -5.95 0.37
N CYS A 29 2.28 -6.67 -0.75
CA CYS A 29 1.51 -6.37 -1.96
C CYS A 29 0.58 -7.53 -2.40
N GLY A 30 0.48 -8.61 -1.62
CA GLY A 30 -0.32 -9.77 -1.98
C GLY A 30 0.19 -10.44 -3.26
N ASP A 31 -0.75 -10.79 -4.14
CA ASP A 31 -0.56 -11.40 -5.45
C ASP A 31 -0.40 -10.38 -6.60
N CYS A 32 -0.17 -9.09 -6.28
CA CYS A 32 0.02 -8.03 -7.26
C CYS A 32 1.06 -8.41 -8.35
N ILE A 33 0.62 -8.42 -9.61
CA ILE A 33 1.45 -8.84 -10.75
C ILE A 33 2.65 -7.91 -10.98
N HIS A 34 2.57 -6.65 -10.54
CA HIS A 34 3.59 -5.65 -10.76
C HIS A 34 4.83 -5.78 -9.86
N ARG A 35 4.81 -6.71 -8.89
CA ARG A 35 5.93 -6.94 -7.97
C ARG A 35 7.20 -7.36 -8.72
N GLY A 36 7.03 -8.14 -9.79
CA GLY A 36 8.12 -8.80 -10.51
C GLY A 36 8.70 -9.97 -9.73
N ARG A 37 9.74 -10.59 -10.29
CA ARG A 37 10.49 -11.70 -9.67
C ARG A 37 11.96 -11.66 -10.06
N MET A 38 12.80 -12.37 -9.30
CA MET A 38 14.21 -12.57 -9.65
C MET A 38 14.37 -13.79 -10.56
N VAL A 39 15.09 -13.62 -11.67
CA VAL A 39 15.56 -14.69 -12.57
C VAL A 39 17.04 -14.44 -12.85
N ASP A 40 17.90 -15.41 -12.57
CA ASP A 40 19.36 -15.33 -12.76
C ASP A 40 20.01 -14.06 -12.21
N GLY A 41 19.57 -13.62 -11.02
CA GLY A 41 20.09 -12.42 -10.36
C GLY A 41 19.57 -11.09 -10.92
N VAL A 42 18.65 -11.11 -11.88
CA VAL A 42 18.02 -9.92 -12.48
C VAL A 42 16.54 -9.85 -12.11
N MET A 43 16.05 -8.63 -11.82
CA MET A 43 14.62 -8.37 -11.61
C MET A 43 13.91 -8.33 -12.96
N VAL A 44 12.93 -9.20 -13.16
CA VAL A 44 12.12 -9.28 -14.38
C VAL A 44 10.64 -9.07 -14.07
N GLU A 45 9.87 -8.61 -15.08
CA GLU A 45 8.41 -8.42 -15.02
C GLU A 45 7.90 -7.46 -13.93
N ARG A 46 8.80 -6.70 -13.31
CA ARG A 46 8.42 -5.62 -12.41
C ARG A 46 7.95 -4.41 -13.21
N SER A 47 6.67 -4.06 -13.06
CA SER A 47 6.10 -2.82 -13.60
C SER A 47 5.64 -1.82 -12.52
N CYS A 48 5.84 -2.15 -11.24
CA CYS A 48 5.47 -1.26 -10.14
C CYS A 48 6.29 0.04 -10.19
N TYR A 49 5.60 1.18 -10.27
CA TYR A 49 6.20 2.51 -10.35
C TYR A 49 6.96 2.94 -9.08
N VAL A 50 6.78 2.22 -7.96
CA VAL A 50 7.47 2.53 -6.71
C VAL A 50 8.92 2.05 -6.78
N ASN A 51 9.86 2.99 -6.63
CA ASN A 51 11.25 2.67 -6.41
C ASN A 51 11.48 2.25 -4.94
N VAL A 52 11.49 0.94 -4.71
CA VAL A 52 11.62 0.35 -3.36
C VAL A 52 12.95 0.69 -2.68
N GLY A 53 14.00 0.94 -3.46
CA GLY A 53 15.30 1.36 -2.95
C GLY A 53 15.38 2.80 -2.43
N GLN A 54 14.31 3.59 -2.58
CA GLN A 54 14.24 4.98 -2.13
C GLN A 54 13.36 5.11 -0.89
N ALA A 55 12.17 5.68 -1.04
CA ALA A 55 11.33 6.05 0.09
C ALA A 55 10.95 4.86 0.99
N PRO A 56 10.51 3.69 0.48
CA PRO A 56 10.24 2.53 1.34
C PRO A 56 11.44 2.11 2.17
N GLN A 57 12.63 2.01 1.55
CA GLN A 57 13.84 1.62 2.25
C GLN A 57 14.24 2.66 3.32
N ASN A 58 14.16 3.95 3.02
CA ASN A 58 14.50 5.01 3.98
C ASN A 58 13.52 5.09 5.16
N VAL A 59 12.23 4.91 4.90
CA VAL A 59 11.19 4.83 5.94
C VAL A 59 11.44 3.63 6.83
N TRP A 60 11.73 2.46 6.26
CA TRP A 60 12.04 1.25 7.02
C TRP A 60 13.26 1.45 7.93
N ARG A 61 14.37 1.97 7.39
CA ARG A 61 15.58 2.24 8.20
C ARG A 61 15.30 3.22 9.33
N THR A 62 14.47 4.22 9.08
CA THR A 62 14.08 5.21 10.09
C THR A 62 13.23 4.60 11.20
N ALA A 63 12.29 3.72 10.82
CA ALA A 63 11.37 3.07 11.75
C ALA A 63 12.05 1.95 12.57
N ILE A 64 12.81 1.09 11.90
CA ILE A 64 13.32 -0.18 12.46
C ILE A 64 14.76 -0.04 12.92
N GLU A 65 15.69 0.36 12.05
CA GLU A 65 17.12 0.44 12.42
C GLU A 65 17.40 1.60 13.39
N ARG A 66 16.75 2.75 13.16
CA ARG A 66 17.00 3.98 13.94
C ARG A 66 15.97 4.22 15.04
N GLY A 67 14.84 3.53 15.03
CA GLY A 67 13.79 3.66 16.04
C GLY A 67 13.21 5.07 16.19
N ARG A 68 13.20 5.89 15.12
CA ARG A 68 12.79 7.31 15.22
C ARG A 68 11.30 7.54 15.12
N TYR A 69 10.54 6.55 14.68
CA TYR A 69 9.08 6.63 14.66
C TYR A 69 8.51 6.08 15.95
N GLU A 70 7.66 6.89 16.57
CA GLU A 70 6.92 6.48 17.74
C GLU A 70 5.96 5.33 17.39
N ARG A 71 5.91 4.30 18.23
CA ARG A 71 4.97 3.20 18.07
C ARG A 71 3.62 3.59 18.64
N LYS A 72 2.68 3.94 17.76
CA LYS A 72 1.31 4.31 18.10
C LYS A 72 0.30 3.53 17.27
N GLY A 73 -0.90 3.37 17.82
CA GLY A 73 -2.07 2.95 17.05
C GLY A 73 -2.51 4.04 16.05
N PRO A 74 -3.30 3.68 15.03
CA PRO A 74 -3.70 4.59 13.96
C PRO A 74 -4.71 5.68 14.38
N PHE A 75 -5.45 5.45 15.47
CA PHE A 75 -6.55 6.31 15.91
C PHE A 75 -6.13 7.78 16.07
N GLY A 76 -6.83 8.67 15.36
CA GLY A 76 -6.64 10.13 15.44
C GLY A 76 -5.41 10.67 14.71
N LEU A 77 -4.52 9.82 14.15
CA LEU A 77 -3.31 10.27 13.48
C LEU A 77 -3.59 11.07 12.19
N GLY A 78 -4.71 10.81 11.51
CA GLY A 78 -5.11 11.53 10.30
C GLY A 78 -5.99 12.76 10.54
N ARG A 79 -6.43 13.03 11.78
CA ARG A 79 -7.41 14.08 12.06
C ARG A 79 -6.88 15.47 11.67
N GLY A 80 -7.67 16.21 10.90
CA GLY A 80 -7.27 17.54 10.41
C GLY A 80 -6.10 17.51 9.41
N ARG A 81 -5.84 16.36 8.77
CA ARG A 81 -4.72 16.15 7.84
C ARG A 81 -5.20 15.49 6.56
N LYS A 82 -4.38 15.61 5.52
CA LYS A 82 -4.54 14.83 4.28
C LYS A 82 -3.77 13.52 4.44
N VAL A 83 -4.35 12.40 4.04
CA VAL A 83 -3.73 11.07 4.17
C VAL A 83 -3.73 10.35 2.84
N ARG A 84 -2.58 9.86 2.38
CA ARG A 84 -2.47 8.93 1.25
C ARG A 84 -2.49 7.50 1.72
N VAL A 85 -3.42 6.72 1.20
CA VAL A 85 -3.56 5.29 1.48
C VAL A 85 -2.59 4.51 0.58
N GLY A 86 -1.74 3.68 1.19
CA GLY A 86 -0.81 2.80 0.46
C GLY A 86 0.19 3.56 -0.42
N SER A 87 1.06 4.40 0.16
CA SER A 87 2.18 4.99 -0.59
C SER A 87 3.18 3.94 -1.07
N TYR A 88 3.28 2.84 -0.32
CA TYR A 88 3.83 1.56 -0.75
C TYR A 88 3.12 0.42 -0.01
N GLY A 89 2.89 -0.67 -0.73
CA GLY A 89 2.11 -1.82 -0.29
C GLY A 89 0.62 -1.71 -0.61
N ASP A 90 -0.02 -2.87 -0.70
CA ASP A 90 -1.43 -2.99 -1.04
C ASP A 90 -2.27 -2.81 0.23
N PRO A 91 -3.25 -1.88 0.25
CA PRO A 91 -4.08 -1.64 1.43
C PRO A 91 -4.80 -2.86 2.01
N GLY A 92 -5.05 -3.90 1.20
CA GLY A 92 -5.60 -5.18 1.65
C GLY A 92 -4.64 -6.05 2.47
N ALA A 93 -3.33 -5.70 2.54
CA ALA A 93 -2.36 -6.39 3.37
C ALA A 93 -2.49 -6.04 4.87
N VAL A 94 -3.28 -5.02 5.23
CA VAL A 94 -3.56 -4.66 6.63
C VAL A 94 -5.07 -4.70 6.92
N PRO A 95 -5.46 -5.02 8.16
CA PRO A 95 -6.88 -5.05 8.53
C PRO A 95 -7.60 -3.72 8.29
N LEU A 96 -8.86 -3.79 7.87
CA LEU A 96 -9.70 -2.62 7.55
C LEU A 96 -9.78 -1.57 8.68
N TRP A 97 -9.77 -2.02 9.95
CA TRP A 97 -9.85 -1.12 11.10
C TRP A 97 -8.67 -0.13 11.15
N VAL A 98 -7.49 -0.52 10.64
CA VAL A 98 -6.32 0.38 10.58
C VAL A 98 -6.64 1.61 9.72
N TRP A 99 -7.32 1.41 8.59
CA TRP A 99 -7.71 2.49 7.70
C TRP A 99 -8.85 3.32 8.29
N ARG A 100 -9.85 2.68 8.91
CA ARG A 100 -10.97 3.40 9.57
C ARG A 100 -10.45 4.35 10.65
N ASP A 101 -9.58 3.86 11.52
CA ASP A 101 -9.01 4.64 12.62
C ASP A 101 -8.07 5.76 12.13
N LEU A 102 -7.26 5.47 11.10
CA LEU A 102 -6.32 6.45 10.55
C LEU A 102 -7.04 7.58 9.81
N LEU A 103 -8.12 7.26 9.09
CA LEU A 103 -8.82 8.20 8.23
C LEU A 103 -9.94 8.95 8.95
N ASP A 104 -10.28 8.55 10.18
CA ASP A 104 -11.28 9.24 10.99
C ASP A 104 -10.92 10.72 11.22
N GLY A 105 -11.85 11.61 10.87
CA GLY A 105 -11.67 13.06 10.97
C GLY A 105 -10.58 13.65 10.06
N CYS A 106 -10.10 12.94 9.05
CA CYS A 106 -9.13 13.49 8.10
C CYS A 106 -9.76 14.52 7.14
N ASP A 107 -9.00 15.54 6.74
CA ASP A 107 -9.48 16.59 5.82
C ASP A 107 -9.68 16.06 4.41
N LYS A 108 -8.83 15.10 4.00
CA LYS A 108 -8.86 14.50 2.67
C LYS A 108 -8.16 13.15 2.63
N VAL A 109 -8.85 12.15 2.10
CA VAL A 109 -8.25 10.88 1.68
C VAL A 109 -7.72 11.03 0.26
N GLN A 110 -6.43 10.79 0.07
CA GLN A 110 -5.83 10.56 -1.23
C GLN A 110 -5.91 9.06 -1.53
N THR A 111 -6.68 8.74 -2.57
CA THR A 111 -7.05 7.39 -2.99
C THR A 111 -5.85 6.45 -3.07
N GLY A 112 -5.97 5.28 -2.45
CA GLY A 112 -5.05 4.16 -2.60
C GLY A 112 -5.43 3.25 -3.77
N TYR A 113 -4.61 2.25 -4.04
CA TYR A 113 -4.85 1.26 -5.10
C TYR A 113 -4.67 -0.13 -4.53
N THR A 114 -5.56 -1.06 -4.85
CA THR A 114 -5.48 -2.44 -4.39
C THR A 114 -5.79 -3.42 -5.53
N HIS A 115 -4.95 -4.45 -5.70
CA HIS A 115 -5.25 -5.62 -6.53
C HIS A 115 -6.08 -6.65 -5.76
N GLN A 116 -6.19 -6.51 -4.44
CA GLN A 116 -6.97 -7.42 -3.58
C GLN A 116 -8.44 -7.03 -3.47
N TRP A 117 -8.95 -6.20 -4.38
CA TRP A 117 -10.31 -5.64 -4.36
C TRP A 117 -11.41 -6.71 -4.36
N ARG A 118 -11.18 -7.87 -4.99
CA ARG A 118 -12.13 -9.01 -4.94
C ARG A 118 -12.27 -9.59 -3.54
N ARG A 119 -11.18 -9.62 -2.78
CA ARG A 119 -11.12 -10.20 -1.44
C ARG A 119 -11.59 -9.22 -0.36
N PHE A 120 -11.38 -7.93 -0.59
CA PHE A 120 -11.66 -6.88 0.39
C PHE A 120 -12.47 -5.73 -0.24
N PRO A 121 -13.73 -5.98 -0.63
CA PRO A 121 -14.59 -4.96 -1.21
C PRO A 121 -14.83 -3.75 -0.30
N GLU A 122 -14.66 -3.91 1.01
CA GLU A 122 -14.79 -2.85 2.02
C GLU A 122 -13.71 -1.76 1.90
N LEU A 123 -12.69 -1.96 1.05
CA LEU A 123 -11.69 -0.93 0.74
C LEU A 123 -12.18 0.09 -0.29
N ALA A 124 -13.31 -0.14 -0.97
CA ALA A 124 -13.86 0.75 -1.99
C ALA A 124 -14.01 2.23 -1.58
N PRO A 125 -14.36 2.57 -0.32
CA PRO A 125 -14.42 3.96 0.12
C PRO A 125 -13.06 4.69 0.08
N PHE A 126 -11.94 3.96 0.17
CA PHE A 126 -10.59 4.54 0.31
C PHE A 126 -9.68 4.26 -0.89
N CYS A 127 -9.99 3.22 -1.67
CA CYS A 127 -9.15 2.71 -2.74
C CYS A 127 -9.86 2.68 -4.10
N MET A 128 -9.06 2.68 -5.15
CA MET A 128 -9.44 2.21 -6.47
C MET A 128 -9.01 0.75 -6.63
N ALA A 129 -9.83 -0.03 -7.33
CA ALA A 129 -9.43 -1.35 -7.79
C ALA A 129 -8.38 -1.20 -8.89
N SER A 130 -7.21 -1.79 -8.68
CA SER A 130 -6.24 -2.03 -9.75
C SER A 130 -6.73 -3.23 -10.55
N VAL A 131 -6.98 -3.02 -11.84
CA VAL A 131 -7.57 -4.00 -12.74
C VAL A 131 -6.75 -4.12 -14.01
N ASP A 132 -6.65 -5.33 -14.54
CA ASP A 132 -5.80 -5.65 -15.70
C ASP A 132 -6.62 -5.82 -17.00
N SER A 133 -7.95 -5.95 -16.89
CA SER A 133 -8.85 -6.07 -18.05
C SER A 133 -10.14 -5.26 -17.92
N LEU A 134 -10.85 -5.09 -19.04
CA LEU A 134 -12.18 -4.45 -19.05
C LEU A 134 -13.23 -5.26 -18.27
N THR A 135 -13.12 -6.59 -18.29
CA THR A 135 -13.98 -7.49 -17.51
C THR A 135 -13.80 -7.24 -16.01
N GLU A 136 -12.55 -7.18 -15.56
CA GLU A 136 -12.24 -6.85 -14.16
C GLU A 136 -12.74 -5.47 -13.75
N ALA A 137 -12.63 -4.48 -14.65
CA ALA A 137 -13.15 -3.14 -14.40
C ALA A 137 -14.68 -3.13 -14.21
N ALA A 138 -15.41 -3.96 -14.96
CA ALA A 138 -16.85 -4.11 -14.79
C ALA A 138 -17.19 -4.79 -13.45
N GLU A 139 -16.49 -5.87 -13.10
CA GLU A 139 -16.65 -6.57 -11.81
C GLU A 139 -16.36 -5.64 -10.62
N ALA A 140 -15.26 -4.90 -10.65
CA ALA A 140 -14.87 -4.00 -9.59
C ALA A 140 -15.91 -2.89 -9.36
N LYS A 141 -16.54 -2.39 -10.42
CA LYS A 141 -17.63 -1.41 -10.32
C LYS A 141 -18.87 -1.98 -9.64
N LEU A 142 -19.22 -3.25 -9.90
CA LEU A 142 -20.31 -3.93 -9.20
C LEU A 142 -20.05 -4.07 -7.70
N LEU A 143 -18.78 -4.13 -7.30
CA LEU A 143 -18.35 -4.13 -5.89
C LEU A 143 -18.14 -2.72 -5.30
N GLY A 144 -18.54 -1.67 -6.02
CA GLY A 144 -18.49 -0.28 -5.54
C GLY A 144 -17.15 0.44 -5.75
N PHE A 145 -16.18 -0.16 -6.44
CA PHE A 145 -14.90 0.48 -6.71
C PHE A 145 -14.95 1.43 -7.90
N ARG A 146 -14.16 2.49 -7.78
CA ARG A 146 -13.55 3.18 -8.93
C ARG A 146 -12.36 2.35 -9.42
N THR A 147 -12.01 2.41 -10.70
CA THR A 147 -11.00 1.51 -11.31
C THR A 147 -9.81 2.25 -11.87
N PHE A 148 -8.61 1.68 -11.71
CA PHE A 148 -7.35 2.14 -12.29
C PHE A 148 -6.70 0.99 -13.06
N ARG A 149 -6.12 1.29 -14.23
CA ARG A 149 -5.48 0.34 -15.13
C ARG A 149 -4.22 0.96 -15.70
#